data_AF-A0A7X6SGH5-F1
#
_entry.id   AF-A0A7X6SGH5-F1
#
_cell.length_a   1.000
_cell.length_b   1.000
_cell.length_c   1.000
_cell.angle_alpha   90.00
_cell.angle_beta   90.00
_cell.angle_gamma   90.00
#
_symmetry.space_group_name_H-M   'P 1'
#
loop_
_entity.id
_entity.type
_entity.pdbx_description
1 polymer ?
#
loop_
_entity_poly.entity_id
_entity_poly.type
_entity_poly.pdbx_seq_one_letter_code
_entity_poly.pdbx_strand_id
1 'polypeptide(L)'
;MATTQTHEEWTTPAVGESRYFSNPVAITAAAFGQPVLLAWIDWQDGPHVTIGVSPTNNLDDLVTSESTENYPAIEKYWPRDTWPREVYAGQWTGEHDAEPALRAILDAEIADNADEEG
;
A
#
# COMPACT_ATOMS: atom_id res chain seq x y z
N MET A 1 3.24 -27.04 14.40
CA MET A 1 2.86 -25.69 14.86
C MET A 1 3.37 -24.75 13.79
N ALA A 2 2.47 -24.15 12.99
CA ALA A 2 2.85 -23.28 11.89
C ALA A 2 3.45 -21.99 12.44
N THR A 3 4.70 -21.70 12.06
CA THR A 3 5.31 -20.38 12.23
C THR A 3 4.71 -19.46 11.18
N THR A 4 3.59 -18.81 11.53
CA THR A 4 2.98 -17.77 10.70
C THR A 4 3.46 -16.42 11.20
N GLN A 5 4.52 -15.91 10.60
CA GLN A 5 4.85 -14.48 10.52
C GLN A 5 6.00 -14.35 9.53
N THR A 6 5.70 -14.43 8.23
CA THR A 6 6.55 -13.80 7.24
C THR A 6 6.32 -12.30 7.40
N HIS A 7 7.31 -11.62 7.98
CA HIS A 7 7.42 -10.17 7.93
C HIS A 7 7.47 -9.79 6.45
N GLU A 8 6.36 -9.29 5.93
CA GLU A 8 6.24 -8.89 4.54
C GLU A 8 6.97 -7.55 4.38
N GLU A 9 8.29 -7.60 4.12
CA GLU A 9 9.08 -6.40 3.89
C GLU A 9 8.54 -5.66 2.65
N TRP A 10 7.95 -4.49 2.90
CA TRP A 10 7.62 -3.53 1.87
C TRP A 10 8.86 -3.12 1.10
N THR A 11 8.78 -3.11 -0.22
CA THR A 11 9.84 -2.68 -1.12
C THR A 11 9.31 -1.74 -2.19
N THR A 12 10.17 -0.88 -2.72
CA THR A 12 9.89 -0.19 -3.99
C THR A 12 9.82 -1.22 -5.11
N PRO A 13 8.77 -1.23 -5.95
CA PRO A 13 8.64 -2.18 -7.05
C PRO A 13 9.70 -1.92 -8.12
N ALA A 14 10.18 -2.98 -8.76
CA ALA A 14 11.04 -2.80 -9.93
C ALA A 14 10.24 -2.15 -11.08
N VAL A 15 10.93 -1.42 -11.98
CA VAL A 15 10.33 -0.73 -13.14
C VAL A 15 9.44 -1.64 -14.01
N GLY A 16 9.69 -2.96 -14.01
CA GLY A 16 8.86 -3.95 -14.68
C GLY A 16 7.57 -4.30 -13.93
N GLU A 17 7.63 -4.39 -12.60
CA GLU A 17 6.51 -4.72 -11.71
C GLU A 17 5.54 -3.55 -11.57
N SER A 18 6.06 -2.31 -11.60
CA SER A 18 5.23 -1.11 -11.47
C SER A 18 4.15 -1.05 -12.55
N ARG A 19 4.48 -1.44 -13.80
CA ARG A 19 3.55 -1.44 -14.94
C ARG A 19 2.42 -2.47 -14.81
N TYR A 20 2.65 -3.56 -14.08
CA TYR A 20 1.64 -4.58 -13.84
C TYR A 20 0.64 -4.19 -12.76
N PHE A 21 0.89 -3.13 -11.99
CA PHE A 21 0.08 -2.79 -10.82
C PHE A 21 -0.37 -1.32 -10.79
N SER A 22 -0.47 -0.68 -11.97
CA SER A 22 -0.80 0.75 -12.08
C SER A 22 0.18 1.67 -11.34
N ASN A 23 1.47 1.31 -11.36
CA ASN A 23 2.59 2.02 -10.74
C ASN A 23 2.43 2.27 -9.23
N PRO A 24 2.40 1.22 -8.39
CA PRO A 24 2.51 1.39 -6.95
C PRO A 24 3.88 1.96 -6.58
N VAL A 25 3.92 2.66 -5.46
CA VAL A 25 5.13 3.21 -4.85
C VAL A 25 5.77 2.15 -3.93
N ALA A 26 4.96 1.29 -3.32
CA ALA A 26 5.42 0.18 -2.49
C ALA A 26 4.60 -1.09 -2.73
N ILE A 27 5.25 -2.24 -2.60
CA ILE A 27 4.65 -3.57 -2.76
C ILE A 27 5.24 -4.55 -1.73
N THR A 28 4.47 -5.53 -1.27
CA THR A 28 5.02 -6.66 -0.50
C THR A 28 5.56 -7.75 -1.43
N ALA A 29 6.52 -8.54 -0.96
CA ALA A 29 7.08 -9.64 -1.75
C ALA A 29 5.98 -10.67 -2.11
N ALA A 30 5.62 -10.74 -3.39
CA ALA A 30 4.58 -11.64 -3.88
C ALA A 30 5.18 -12.95 -4.40
N ALA A 31 4.76 -14.08 -3.83
CA ALA A 31 4.90 -15.38 -4.50
C ALA A 31 3.67 -15.63 -5.38
N PHE A 32 3.81 -16.44 -6.44
CA PHE A 32 2.69 -16.77 -7.32
C PHE A 32 1.53 -17.39 -6.53
N GLY A 33 0.32 -16.83 -6.68
CA GLY A 33 -0.87 -17.28 -5.95
C GLY A 33 -0.88 -16.94 -4.45
N GLN A 34 -0.03 -16.02 -4.00
CA GLN A 34 -0.12 -15.42 -2.67
C GLN A 34 -0.72 -14.01 -2.79
N PRO A 35 -1.40 -13.53 -1.74
CA PRO A 35 -1.85 -12.15 -1.71
C PRO A 35 -0.65 -11.21 -1.80
N VAL A 36 -0.82 -10.12 -2.52
CA VAL A 36 0.13 -9.01 -2.56
C VAL A 36 -0.54 -7.74 -2.06
N LEU A 37 0.16 -7.00 -1.21
CA LEU A 37 -0.24 -5.69 -0.73
C LEU A 37 0.49 -4.62 -1.54
N LEU A 38 -0.23 -3.55 -1.84
CA LEU A 38 0.23 -2.46 -2.68
C LEU A 38 -0.11 -1.12 -2.03
N ALA A 39 0.73 -0.11 -2.26
CA ALA A 39 0.45 1.26 -1.89
C ALA A 39 0.78 2.21 -3.05
N TRP A 40 -0.12 3.16 -3.31
CA TRP A 40 0.05 4.25 -4.28
C TRP A 40 -0.04 5.59 -3.56
N ILE A 41 0.55 6.63 -4.15
CA ILE A 41 0.36 8.02 -3.74
C ILE A 41 -0.33 8.78 -4.86
N ASP A 42 -1.47 9.40 -4.56
CA ASP A 42 -2.13 10.41 -5.39
C ASP A 42 -1.82 11.80 -4.83
N TRP A 43 -1.64 12.78 -5.72
CA TRP A 43 -1.14 14.12 -5.37
C TRP A 43 -2.19 15.25 -5.57
N GLN A 44 -3.48 14.94 -5.70
CA GLN A 44 -4.50 15.94 -6.09
C GLN A 44 -4.69 17.10 -5.09
N ASP A 45 -4.48 16.88 -3.77
CA ASP A 45 -4.56 17.92 -2.71
C ASP A 45 -3.45 17.70 -1.64
N GLY A 46 -2.28 17.23 -2.09
CA GLY A 46 -1.21 16.70 -1.23
C GLY A 46 -1.11 15.17 -1.31
N PRO A 47 -0.22 14.53 -0.53
CA PRO A 47 -0.01 13.09 -0.64
C PRO A 47 -1.17 12.30 -0.02
N HIS A 48 -1.94 11.63 -0.85
CA HIS A 48 -3.00 10.70 -0.49
C HIS A 48 -2.54 9.28 -0.76
N VAL A 49 -2.55 8.41 0.26
CA VAL A 49 -2.16 7.02 0.06
C VAL A 49 -3.40 6.19 -0.26
N THR A 50 -3.34 5.42 -1.34
CA THR A 50 -4.30 4.34 -1.58
C THR A 50 -3.58 3.04 -1.28
N ILE A 51 -4.23 2.14 -0.56
CA ILE A 51 -3.71 0.79 -0.33
C ILE A 51 -4.56 -0.19 -1.11
N GLY A 52 -3.96 -1.29 -1.54
CA GLY A 52 -4.64 -2.32 -2.28
C GLY A 52 -4.17 -3.68 -1.88
N VAL A 53 -5.06 -4.66 -2.07
CA VAL A 53 -4.73 -6.06 -1.96
C VAL A 53 -5.15 -6.76 -3.24
N SER A 54 -4.25 -7.56 -3.79
CA SER A 54 -4.58 -8.54 -4.82
C SER A 54 -4.42 -9.94 -4.22
N PRO A 55 -5.53 -10.61 -3.85
CA PRO A 55 -5.51 -11.93 -3.23
C PRO A 55 -4.81 -13.03 -4.04
N THR A 56 -4.88 -12.94 -5.36
CA THR A 56 -4.34 -13.95 -6.28
C THR A 56 -3.12 -13.49 -7.06
N ASN A 57 -2.57 -12.31 -6.75
CA ASN A 57 -1.51 -11.67 -7.50
C ASN A 57 -1.92 -11.42 -8.98
N ASN A 58 -3.18 -11.05 -9.18
CA ASN A 58 -3.76 -10.57 -10.44
C ASN A 58 -4.40 -9.18 -10.25
N LEU A 59 -4.42 -8.35 -11.30
CA LEU A 59 -5.05 -7.04 -11.26
C LEU A 59 -6.57 -7.11 -11.27
N ASP A 60 -7.15 -8.14 -11.89
CA ASP A 60 -8.61 -8.25 -12.05
C ASP A 60 -9.35 -8.41 -10.71
N ASP A 61 -8.67 -8.91 -9.67
CA ASP A 61 -9.18 -9.06 -8.30
C ASP A 61 -8.63 -8.01 -7.33
N LEU A 62 -8.04 -6.91 -7.84
CA LEU A 62 -7.51 -5.85 -7.00
C LEU A 62 -8.63 -5.15 -6.22
N VAL A 63 -8.47 -5.12 -4.90
CA VAL A 63 -9.37 -4.43 -3.98
C VAL A 63 -8.62 -3.27 -3.34
N THR A 64 -9.11 -2.03 -3.52
CA THR A 64 -8.45 -0.81 -3.03
C THR A 64 -9.22 -0.14 -1.89
N SER A 65 -8.50 0.65 -1.09
CA SER A 65 -9.03 1.48 -0.01
C SER A 65 -9.71 2.76 -0.50
N GLU A 66 -9.95 2.94 -1.79
CA GLU A 66 -10.70 4.11 -2.27
C GLU A 66 -12.17 4.04 -1.84
N SER A 67 -12.67 2.83 -1.58
CA SER A 67 -14.03 2.58 -1.08
C SER A 67 -13.99 1.97 0.32
N THR A 68 -14.65 2.61 1.29
CA THR A 68 -14.71 2.11 2.68
C THR A 68 -15.34 0.71 2.81
N GLU A 69 -16.23 0.35 1.88
CA GLU A 69 -16.86 -0.97 1.80
C GLU A 69 -15.84 -2.10 1.57
N ASN A 70 -14.69 -1.77 0.97
CA ASN A 70 -13.60 -2.71 0.71
C ASN A 70 -12.70 -2.94 1.92
N TYR A 71 -12.78 -2.10 2.95
CA TYR A 71 -11.85 -2.14 4.08
C TYR A 71 -11.83 -3.51 4.77
N PRO A 72 -12.99 -4.15 5.07
CA PRO A 72 -12.99 -5.48 5.68
C PRO A 72 -12.35 -6.56 4.80
N ALA A 73 -12.26 -6.35 3.48
CA ALA A 73 -11.58 -7.29 2.59
C ALA A 73 -10.05 -7.12 2.67
N ILE A 74 -9.56 -5.88 2.76
CA ILE A 74 -8.14 -5.56 2.94
C ILE A 74 -7.66 -5.99 4.33
N GLU A 75 -8.46 -5.73 5.37
CA GLU A 75 -8.19 -6.09 6.77
C GLU A 75 -7.97 -7.59 7.01
N LYS A 76 -8.47 -8.45 6.12
CA LYS A 76 -8.21 -9.91 6.18
C LYS A 76 -6.75 -10.25 5.91
N TYR A 77 -6.04 -9.39 5.20
CA TYR A 77 -4.66 -9.59 4.77
C TYR A 77 -3.71 -8.64 5.50
N TRP A 78 -4.13 -7.41 5.79
CA TRP A 78 -3.31 -6.41 6.45
C TRP A 78 -4.12 -5.61 7.46
N PRO A 79 -3.80 -5.69 8.76
CA PRO A 79 -4.62 -5.11 9.82
C PRO A 79 -4.67 -3.58 9.74
N ARG A 80 -5.81 -2.99 10.09
CA ARG A 80 -6.04 -1.55 9.88
C ARG A 80 -5.16 -0.63 10.73
N ASP A 81 -4.65 -1.11 11.86
CA ASP A 81 -3.76 -0.34 12.74
C ASP A 81 -2.33 -0.20 12.21
N THR A 82 -1.98 -0.89 11.12
CA THR A 82 -0.68 -0.77 10.45
C THR A 82 -0.75 0.05 9.16
N TRP A 83 -1.94 0.56 8.81
CA TRP A 83 -2.15 1.34 7.60
C TRP A 83 -1.61 2.77 7.78
N PRO A 84 -1.08 3.39 6.70
CA PRO A 84 -0.67 4.79 6.72
C PRO A 84 -1.82 5.71 7.12
N ARG A 85 -1.51 6.74 7.92
CA ARG A 85 -2.45 7.81 8.26
C ARG A 85 -2.99 8.55 7.04
N GLU A 86 -2.23 8.56 5.94
CA GLU A 86 -2.60 9.19 4.67
C GLU A 86 -3.64 8.37 3.86
N VAL A 87 -4.08 7.21 4.35
CA VAL A 87 -5.07 6.38 3.63
C VAL A 87 -6.44 7.05 3.56
N TYR A 88 -6.80 7.49 2.36
CA TYR A 88 -7.97 8.32 2.12
C TYR A 88 -9.21 7.50 1.78
N ALA A 89 -10.03 7.20 2.80
CA ALA A 89 -11.48 7.20 2.59
C ALA A 89 -12.18 7.89 3.76
N GLY A 90 -12.21 9.22 3.66
CA GLY A 90 -13.32 10.04 4.15
C GLY A 90 -13.47 10.28 5.65
N GLN A 91 -12.69 9.67 6.55
CA GLN A 91 -12.53 10.04 7.98
C GLN A 91 -11.81 8.92 8.75
N TRP A 92 -10.56 8.61 8.42
CA TRP A 92 -9.71 7.90 9.40
C TRP A 92 -8.84 8.92 10.11
N THR A 93 -9.09 9.11 11.41
CA THR A 93 -8.31 9.96 12.32
C THR A 93 -7.41 9.12 13.23
N GLY A 94 -7.18 7.85 12.89
CA GLY A 94 -6.30 7.02 13.68
C GLY A 94 -4.88 7.53 13.53
N GLU A 95 -4.25 7.89 14.65
CA GLU A 95 -2.82 8.18 14.78
C GLU A 95 -2.02 6.87 14.61
N HIS A 96 -2.21 6.21 13.47
CA HIS A 96 -1.51 4.98 13.15
C HIS A 96 -0.45 5.31 12.12
N ASP A 97 0.80 5.13 12.54
CA ASP A 97 1.93 5.18 11.64
C ASP A 97 1.97 3.87 10.86
N ALA A 98 2.18 4.00 9.55
CA ALA A 98 2.50 2.88 8.70
C ALA A 98 3.66 2.08 9.29
N GLU A 99 3.76 0.80 8.94
CA GLU A 99 4.94 0.01 9.26
C GLU A 99 6.22 0.75 8.83
N PRO A 100 7.31 0.72 9.62
CA PRO A 100 8.50 1.55 9.38
C PRO A 100 9.07 1.42 7.96
N ALA A 101 9.02 0.22 7.38
CA ALA A 101 9.49 -0.03 6.02
C ALA A 101 8.63 0.68 4.97
N LEU A 102 7.30 0.58 5.07
CA LEU A 102 6.37 1.30 4.19
C LEU A 102 6.52 2.81 4.38
N ARG A 103 6.57 3.28 5.64
CA ARG A 103 6.73 4.70 5.95
C ARG A 103 7.96 5.30 5.30
N ALA A 104 9.11 4.62 5.38
CA ALA A 104 10.35 5.08 4.76
C ALA A 104 10.24 5.23 3.23
N ILE A 105 9.54 4.32 2.55
CA ILE A 105 9.33 4.39 1.10
C ILE A 105 8.40 5.56 0.78
N LEU A 106 7.29 5.71 1.51
CA LEU A 106 6.35 6.82 1.31
C LEU A 106 7.02 8.17 1.56
N ASP A 107 7.82 8.31 2.63
CA ASP A 107 8.57 9.55 2.91
C ASP A 107 9.57 9.89 1.81
N ALA A 108 10.27 8.90 1.26
CA ALA A 108 11.22 9.12 0.17
C ALA A 108 10.51 9.59 -1.10
N GLU A 109 9.40 8.95 -1.47
CA GLU A 109 8.58 9.36 -2.62
C GLU A 109 7.99 10.76 -2.42
N ILE A 110 7.53 11.06 -1.19
CA ILE A 110 6.96 12.37 -0.86
C ILE A 110 8.01 13.47 -0.95
N ALA A 111 9.23 13.21 -0.47
CA ALA A 111 10.33 14.16 -0.53
C ALA A 111 10.76 14.41 -1.99
N ASP A 112 10.90 13.36 -2.80
CA ASP A 112 11.31 13.46 -4.21
C ASP A 112 10.34 14.35 -5.02
N ASN A 113 9.03 14.15 -4.86
CA ASN A 113 8.02 14.97 -5.53
C ASN A 113 7.95 16.42 -4.98
N ALA A 114 8.32 16.65 -3.72
CA ALA A 114 8.35 18.00 -3.14
C ALA A 114 9.53 18.84 -3.66
N ASP A 115 10.64 18.21 -4.05
CA ASP A 115 11.80 18.87 -4.66
C ASP A 115 11.60 19.19 -6.16
N GLU A 116 10.68 18.50 -6.86
CA GLU A 116 10.38 18.76 -8.28
C GLU A 116 9.45 19.97 -8.53
N GLU A 117 8.73 20.44 -7.51
CA GLU A 117 7.84 21.61 -7.57
C GLU A 117 8.52 22.92 -7.08
N GLY A 118 9.85 22.91 -6.84
CA GLY A 118 10.66 24.00 -6.28
C GLY A 118 11.49 24.83 -7.28
#